data_AF-A0A916YLC5-F1
#
_entry.id   AF-A0A916YLC5-F1
#
_cell.length_a   1.000
_cell.length_b   1.000
_cell.length_c   1.000
_cell.angle_alpha   90.00
_cell.angle_beta   90.00
_cell.angle_gamma   90.00
#
_symmetry.space_group_name_H-M   'P 1'
#
loop_
_entity.id
_entity.type
_entity.pdbx_description
1 polymer ?
#
loop_
_entity_poly.entity_id
_entity_poly.type
_entity_poly.pdbx_seq_one_letter_code
_entity_poly.pdbx_strand_id
1 'polypeptide(L)'
;MKYSELSKKTKLTIIVYSLLALMIGVFVIGFYIQKDNDKELLEKGERADASVVELYEQVTGTRKSKTYRYYMDVAFFTDAEKVKVLPKSDNIVDKIAAISEEAVANAKLGDYQSMRLSISQVSYQRHKKGDKVTVVYMKEEPTEAKLLEELQ
;
A
#
# COMPACT_ATOMS: atom_id res chain seq x y z
N MET A 1 -43.98 17.33 22.44
CA MET A 1 -44.35 17.98 21.16
C MET A 1 -44.26 16.93 20.07
N LYS A 2 -45.36 16.59 19.38
CA LYS A 2 -45.36 15.48 18.41
C LYS A 2 -44.77 15.96 17.08
N TYR A 3 -44.03 15.10 16.36
CA TYR A 3 -43.43 15.44 15.05
C TYR A 3 -44.47 16.01 14.06
N SER A 4 -45.72 15.53 14.15
CA SER A 4 -46.85 16.02 13.35
C SER A 4 -47.14 17.51 13.51
N GLU A 5 -46.86 18.10 14.68
CA GLU A 5 -47.19 19.50 15.05
C GLU A 5 -46.13 20.51 14.61
N LEU A 6 -44.98 20.06 14.08
CA LEU A 6 -43.89 20.95 13.66
C LEU A 6 -44.12 21.61 12.30
N SER A 7 -43.60 22.83 12.16
CA SER A 7 -43.61 23.58 10.90
C SER A 7 -42.85 22.83 9.81
N LYS A 8 -43.25 23.01 8.54
CA LYS A 8 -42.57 22.37 7.38
C LYS A 8 -41.08 22.67 7.35
N LYS A 9 -40.66 23.88 7.73
CA LYS A 9 -39.24 24.27 7.82
C LYS A 9 -38.51 23.44 8.87
N THR A 10 -39.06 23.32 10.07
CA THR A 10 -38.43 22.57 11.18
C THR A 10 -38.35 21.07 10.88
N LYS A 11 -39.36 20.50 10.22
CA LYS A 11 -39.33 19.10 9.73
C LYS A 11 -38.22 18.87 8.72
N LEU A 12 -38.07 19.77 7.74
CA LEU A 12 -36.99 19.72 6.75
C LEU A 12 -35.62 19.81 7.41
N THR A 13 -35.46 20.73 8.37
CA THR A 13 -34.21 20.88 9.14
C THR A 13 -33.83 19.60 9.87
N ILE A 14 -34.78 18.92 10.51
CA ILE A 14 -34.53 17.64 11.19
C ILE A 14 -34.08 16.55 10.20
N ILE A 15 -34.72 16.47 9.02
CA ILE A 15 -34.35 15.50 7.97
C ILE A 15 -32.93 15.77 7.47
N VAL A 16 -32.58 17.02 7.21
CA VAL A 16 -31.24 17.39 6.74
C VAL A 16 -30.17 17.07 7.79
N TYR A 17 -30.39 17.41 9.06
CA TYR A 17 -29.42 17.10 10.11
C TYR A 17 -29.29 15.60 10.40
N SER A 18 -30.38 14.83 10.31
CA SER A 18 -30.30 13.37 10.46
C SER A 18 -29.55 12.71 9.30
N LEU A 19 -29.74 13.18 8.06
CA LEU A 19 -28.98 12.70 6.91
C LEU A 19 -27.49 13.05 7.02
N LEU A 20 -27.18 14.26 7.49
CA LEU A 20 -25.81 14.71 7.72
C LEU A 20 -25.12 13.87 8.82
N ALA A 21 -25.83 13.59 9.93
CA ALA A 21 -25.31 12.74 11.00
C ALA A 21 -25.02 11.32 10.51
N LEU A 22 -25.87 10.76 9.64
CA LEU A 22 -25.65 9.45 9.04
C LEU A 22 -24.43 9.45 8.11
N MET A 23 -24.26 10.48 7.28
CA MET A 23 -23.08 10.65 6.42
C MET A 23 -21.78 10.72 7.24
N ILE A 24 -21.77 11.49 8.33
CA ILE A 24 -20.62 11.58 9.23
C ILE A 24 -20.34 10.23 9.89
N GLY A 25 -21.39 9.52 10.35
CA GLY A 25 -21.25 8.20 10.96
C GLY A 25 -20.60 7.18 10.02
N VAL A 26 -21.06 7.11 8.77
CA VAL A 26 -20.47 6.21 7.75
C VAL A 26 -19.01 6.57 7.47
N PHE A 27 -18.70 7.86 7.35
CA PHE A 27 -17.33 8.32 7.12
C PHE A 27 -16.38 7.94 8.25
N VAL A 28 -16.81 8.13 9.51
CA VAL A 28 -16.00 7.78 10.68
C VAL A 28 -15.78 6.27 10.78
N ILE A 29 -16.81 5.45 10.55
CA ILE A 29 -16.69 3.98 10.57
C ILE A 29 -15.72 3.52 9.47
N GLY A 30 -15.87 4.03 8.26
CA GLY A 30 -14.97 3.70 7.15
C GLY A 30 -13.51 4.04 7.45
N PHE A 31 -13.25 5.19 8.07
CA PHE A 31 -11.90 5.61 8.47
C PHE A 31 -11.30 4.68 9.53
N TYR A 32 -12.10 4.22 10.51
CA TYR A 32 -11.63 3.26 11.51
C TYR A 32 -11.28 1.90 10.91
N ILE A 33 -12.14 1.36 10.03
CA ILE A 33 -11.89 0.09 9.33
C ILE A 33 -10.58 0.19 8.53
N GLN A 34 -10.39 1.28 7.78
CA GLN A 34 -9.18 1.48 6.99
C GLN A 34 -7.92 1.52 7.87
N LYS A 35 -7.98 2.22 9.02
CA LYS A 35 -6.87 2.29 9.96
C LYS A 35 -6.56 0.95 10.61
N ASP A 36 -7.57 0.15 10.92
CA ASP A 36 -7.37 -1.18 11.50
C ASP A 36 -6.79 -2.15 10.47
N ASN A 37 -7.22 -2.09 9.20
CA ASN A 37 -6.60 -2.85 8.10
C ASN A 37 -5.12 -2.48 7.90
N ASP A 38 -4.78 -1.19 7.97
CA ASP A 38 -3.38 -0.74 7.82
C ASP A 38 -2.49 -1.23 8.96
N LYS A 39 -3.02 -1.26 10.19
CA LYS A 39 -2.31 -1.87 11.33
C LYS A 39 -2.17 -3.37 11.16
N GLU A 40 -3.23 -4.06 10.75
CA GLU A 40 -3.19 -5.49 10.52
C GLU A 40 -2.17 -5.85 9.44
N LEU A 41 -2.10 -5.07 8.35
CA LEU A 41 -1.10 -5.23 7.31
C LEU A 41 0.32 -4.96 7.84
N LEU A 42 0.52 -3.97 8.70
CA LEU A 42 1.82 -3.71 9.33
C LEU A 42 2.28 -4.82 10.28
N GLU A 43 1.35 -5.43 11.02
CA GLU A 43 1.64 -6.44 12.04
C GLU A 43 1.76 -7.84 11.46
N LYS A 44 0.88 -8.21 10.52
CA LYS A 44 0.76 -9.56 9.97
C LYS A 44 1.26 -9.68 8.52
N GLY A 45 1.38 -8.57 7.80
CA GLY A 45 1.79 -8.57 6.40
C GLY A 45 3.26 -8.98 6.22
N GLU A 46 3.51 -9.69 5.13
CA GLU A 46 4.85 -10.03 4.69
C GLU A 46 5.50 -8.83 3.99
N ARG A 47 6.82 -8.69 4.17
CA ARG A 47 7.60 -7.61 3.55
C ARG A 47 8.42 -8.17 2.42
N ALA A 48 8.22 -7.63 1.22
CA ALA A 48 9.04 -7.94 0.05
C ALA A 48 9.83 -6.72 -0.42
N ASP A 49 11.05 -6.98 -0.89
CA ASP A 49 11.87 -6.00 -1.57
C ASP A 49 11.39 -5.94 -3.03
N ALA A 50 10.75 -4.83 -3.39
CA ALA A 50 10.19 -4.58 -4.71
C ALA A 50 11.01 -3.58 -5.50
N SER A 51 11.03 -3.74 -6.82
CA SER A 51 11.62 -2.78 -7.74
C SER A 51 10.53 -1.89 -8.33
N VAL A 52 10.77 -0.58 -8.36
CA VAL A 52 9.88 0.38 -9.01
C VAL A 52 10.03 0.24 -10.52
N VAL A 53 8.96 -0.20 -11.18
CA VAL A 53 8.91 -0.39 -12.64
C VAL A 53 8.56 0.92 -13.33
N GLU A 54 7.57 1.63 -12.82
CA GLU A 54 7.10 2.89 -13.39
C GLU A 54 6.34 3.73 -12.36
N LEU A 55 6.31 5.05 -12.57
CA LEU A 55 5.50 5.99 -11.80
C LEU A 55 4.55 6.73 -12.73
N TYR A 56 3.32 6.96 -12.27
CA TYR A 56 2.29 7.64 -13.03
C TYR A 56 1.66 8.77 -12.23
N GLU A 57 1.37 9.86 -12.92
CA GLU A 57 0.52 10.94 -12.44
C GLU A 57 -0.75 10.97 -13.29
N GLN A 58 -1.89 10.75 -12.66
CA GLN A 58 -3.19 10.85 -13.30
C GLN A 58 -3.86 12.16 -12.88
N VAL A 59 -4.08 13.03 -13.87
CA VAL A 59 -4.79 14.29 -13.69
C VAL A 59 -6.22 14.11 -14.18
N THR A 60 -7.19 14.39 -13.32
CA THR A 60 -8.62 14.33 -13.64
C THR A 60 -9.29 15.66 -13.33
N GLY A 61 -10.40 15.95 -14.00
CA GLY A 61 -11.22 17.15 -13.77
C GLY A 61 -11.05 18.25 -14.82
N THR A 62 -11.68 19.40 -14.56
CA THR A 62 -11.68 20.54 -15.49
C THR A 62 -10.44 21.41 -15.30
N ARG A 63 -10.18 22.32 -16.24
CA ARG A 63 -9.08 23.30 -16.15
C ARG A 63 -9.07 24.10 -14.84
N LYS A 64 -10.23 24.27 -14.17
CA LYS A 64 -10.39 24.99 -12.90
C LYS A 64 -10.34 24.10 -11.66
N SER A 65 -10.50 22.78 -11.80
CA SER A 65 -10.57 21.83 -10.68
C SER A 65 -9.82 20.55 -11.05
N LYS A 66 -8.48 20.60 -11.02
CA LYS A 66 -7.64 19.44 -11.27
C LYS A 66 -7.46 18.62 -9.99
N THR A 67 -7.71 17.33 -10.09
CA THR A 67 -7.41 16.34 -9.05
C THR A 67 -6.26 15.48 -9.53
N TYR A 68 -5.23 15.36 -8.70
CA TYR A 68 -4.04 14.58 -8.97
C TYR A 68 -4.12 13.25 -8.20
N ARG A 69 -3.82 12.15 -8.89
CA ARG A 69 -3.63 10.83 -8.28
C ARG A 69 -2.28 10.29 -8.74
N TYR A 70 -1.53 9.71 -7.82
CA TYR A 70 -0.19 9.20 -8.10
C TYR A 70 -0.18 7.69 -7.93
N TYR A 71 0.49 7.00 -8.84
CA TYR A 71 0.61 5.55 -8.81
C TYR A 71 2.05 5.11 -9.02
N MET A 72 2.38 3.94 -8.47
CA MET A 72 3.66 3.26 -8.64
C MET A 72 3.42 1.84 -9.07
N ASP A 73 3.95 1.45 -10.23
CA ASP A 73 3.98 0.04 -10.61
C ASP A 73 5.25 -0.57 -10.01
N VAL A 74 5.07 -1.64 -9.25
CA VAL A 74 6.14 -2.36 -8.56
C VAL A 74 6.18 -3.80 -9.04
N ALA A 75 7.37 -4.40 -8.96
CA ALA A 75 7.58 -5.81 -9.23
C ALA A 75 8.41 -6.45 -8.12
N PHE A 76 7.97 -7.60 -7.63
CA PHE A 76 8.63 -8.34 -6.56
C PHE A 76 8.35 -9.84 -6.67
N PHE A 77 9.11 -10.65 -5.91
CA PHE A 77 8.82 -12.07 -5.74
C PHE A 77 8.23 -12.29 -4.35
N THR A 78 7.14 -13.05 -4.24
CA THR A 78 6.61 -13.49 -2.94
C THR A 78 7.56 -14.52 -2.30
N ASP A 79 7.46 -14.74 -0.99
CA ASP A 79 8.17 -15.83 -0.29
C ASP A 79 9.69 -15.93 -0.56
N ALA A 80 10.34 -14.79 -0.81
CA ALA A 80 11.79 -14.77 -0.99
C ALA A 80 12.50 -15.05 0.35
N GLU A 81 12.85 -16.32 0.60
CA GLU A 81 13.67 -16.69 1.74
C GLU A 81 15.02 -15.96 1.62
N LYS A 82 15.32 -15.08 2.60
CA LYS A 82 16.62 -14.43 2.69
C LYS A 82 17.67 -15.48 3.04
N VAL A 83 18.31 -16.06 2.02
CA VAL A 83 19.41 -17.01 2.19
C VAL A 83 20.54 -16.29 2.94
N LYS A 84 20.70 -16.60 4.23
CA LYS A 84 21.88 -16.18 5.00
C LYS A 84 23.04 -17.08 4.62
N VAL A 85 23.82 -16.66 3.65
CA VAL A 85 25.05 -17.39 3.31
C VAL A 85 26.11 -17.09 4.38
N LEU A 86 26.51 -18.10 5.14
CA LEU A 86 27.64 -18.03 6.06
C LEU A 86 28.94 -18.16 5.26
N PRO A 87 29.96 -17.30 5.48
CA PRO A 87 31.21 -17.38 4.73
C PRO A 87 31.97 -18.68 5.07
N LYS A 88 32.33 -19.47 4.04
CA LYS A 88 33.05 -20.75 4.16
C LYS A 88 34.58 -20.66 4.01
N SER A 89 35.14 -19.52 3.61
CA SER A 89 36.56 -19.34 3.28
C SER A 89 37.01 -17.95 3.71
N ASP A 90 38.32 -17.70 3.87
CA ASP A 90 38.90 -16.35 4.12
C ASP A 90 39.25 -15.60 2.81
N ASN A 91 39.40 -16.32 1.71
CA ASN A 91 39.78 -15.77 0.40
C ASN A 91 38.58 -15.08 -0.29
N ILE A 92 38.77 -13.86 -0.79
CA ILE A 92 37.68 -13.00 -1.30
C ILE A 92 37.07 -13.55 -2.60
N VAL A 93 37.89 -14.10 -3.50
CA VAL A 93 37.41 -14.65 -4.79
C VAL A 93 36.56 -15.90 -4.56
N ASP A 94 37.04 -16.80 -3.70
CA ASP A 94 36.32 -18.03 -3.35
C ASP A 94 35.05 -17.74 -2.52
N LYS A 95 35.05 -16.68 -1.70
CA LYS A 95 33.85 -16.16 -1.02
C LYS A 95 32.78 -15.73 -2.03
N ILE A 96 33.14 -14.95 -3.04
CA ILE A 96 32.17 -14.43 -4.03
C ILE A 96 31.58 -15.59 -4.84
N ALA A 97 32.43 -16.53 -5.29
CA ALA A 97 31.99 -17.70 -6.04
C ALA A 97 31.04 -18.58 -5.21
N ALA A 98 31.43 -18.92 -3.98
CA ALA A 98 30.61 -19.74 -3.07
C ALA A 98 29.29 -19.05 -2.68
N ILE A 99 29.31 -17.73 -2.47
CA ILE A 99 28.10 -16.95 -2.22
C ILE A 99 27.17 -16.98 -3.44
N SER A 100 27.71 -16.85 -4.66
CA SER A 100 26.89 -16.85 -5.86
C SER A 100 26.27 -18.21 -6.15
N GLU A 101 27.01 -19.31 -6.01
CA GLU A 101 26.47 -20.66 -6.24
C GLU A 101 25.47 -21.05 -5.15
N GLU A 102 25.78 -20.79 -3.88
CA GLU A 102 24.93 -21.23 -2.76
C GLU A 102 23.67 -20.35 -2.64
N ALA A 103 23.76 -19.06 -2.99
CA ALA A 103 22.58 -18.18 -3.06
C ALA A 103 21.68 -18.51 -4.24
N VAL A 104 22.23 -18.79 -5.44
CA VAL A 104 21.41 -19.10 -6.62
C VAL A 104 20.78 -20.49 -6.51
N ALA A 105 21.50 -21.49 -5.97
CA ALA A 105 20.99 -22.85 -5.85
C ALA A 105 19.90 -23.01 -4.78
N ASN A 106 19.92 -22.19 -3.72
CA ASN A 106 18.99 -22.29 -2.59
C ASN A 106 17.99 -21.13 -2.49
N ALA A 107 18.06 -20.13 -3.37
CA ALA A 107 17.06 -19.07 -3.42
C ALA A 107 15.72 -19.65 -3.90
N LYS A 108 14.85 -19.98 -2.95
CA LYS A 108 13.42 -20.09 -3.22
C LYS A 108 12.90 -18.68 -3.45
N LEU A 109 12.86 -18.28 -4.71
CA LEU A 109 12.06 -17.14 -5.16
C LEU A 109 10.63 -17.69 -5.30
N GLY A 110 9.68 -17.13 -4.57
CA GLY A 110 8.27 -17.43 -4.79
C GLY A 110 7.77 -16.79 -6.09
N ASP A 111 6.47 -16.58 -6.20
CA ASP A 111 5.86 -16.13 -7.44
C ASP A 111 6.22 -14.68 -7.76
N TYR A 112 6.49 -14.42 -9.04
CA TYR A 112 6.66 -13.07 -9.54
C TYR A 112 5.32 -12.34 -9.53
N GLN A 113 5.28 -11.20 -8.83
CA GLN A 113 4.13 -10.32 -8.78
C GLN A 113 4.50 -8.96 -9.38
N SER A 114 3.58 -8.41 -10.16
CA SER A 114 3.63 -7.02 -10.60
C SER A 114 2.28 -6.37 -10.40
N MET A 115 2.27 -5.23 -9.73
CA MET A 115 1.03 -4.54 -9.38
C MET A 115 1.21 -3.03 -9.32
N ARG A 116 0.07 -2.34 -9.41
CA ARG A 116 -0.04 -0.89 -9.29
C ARG A 116 -0.47 -0.48 -7.90
N LEU A 117 0.38 0.30 -7.23
CA LEU A 117 0.10 0.89 -5.93
C LEU A 117 -0.42 2.32 -6.10
N SER A 118 -1.46 2.68 -5.37
CA SER A 118 -1.82 4.10 -5.18
C SER A 118 -0.88 4.68 -4.13
N ILE A 119 -0.23 5.79 -4.43
CA ILE A 119 0.77 6.42 -3.56
C ILE A 119 0.45 7.89 -3.29
N SER A 120 1.06 8.43 -2.25
CA SER A 120 1.06 9.85 -1.94
C SER A 120 1.92 10.65 -2.93
N GLN A 121 1.66 11.95 -3.05
CA GLN A 121 2.50 12.86 -3.82
C GLN A 121 3.95 12.87 -3.32
N VAL A 122 4.13 12.73 -2.00
CA VAL A 122 5.45 12.76 -1.37
C VAL A 122 6.26 11.53 -1.81
N SER A 123 5.67 10.34 -1.78
CA SER A 123 6.29 9.12 -2.27
C SER A 123 6.58 9.18 -3.76
N TYR A 124 5.66 9.75 -4.57
CA TYR A 124 5.89 9.98 -6.00
C TYR A 124 7.13 10.84 -6.27
N GLN A 125 7.36 11.88 -5.47
CA GLN A 125 8.51 12.78 -5.63
C GLN A 125 9.82 12.19 -5.10
N ARG A 126 9.75 11.26 -4.13
CA ARG A 126 10.92 10.64 -3.52
C ARG A 126 11.52 9.51 -4.36
N HIS A 127 10.67 8.76 -5.06
CA HIS A 127 11.09 7.57 -5.78
C HIS A 127 11.20 7.80 -7.29
N LYS A 128 11.98 6.94 -7.94
CA LYS A 128 12.19 6.90 -9.38
C LYS A 128 12.14 5.46 -9.88
N LYS A 129 11.94 5.32 -11.18
CA LYS A 129 12.05 4.03 -11.87
C LYS A 129 13.42 3.39 -11.59
N GLY A 130 13.41 2.13 -11.18
CA GLY A 130 14.60 1.37 -10.80
C GLY A 130 14.94 1.41 -9.32
N ASP A 131 14.28 2.26 -8.53
CA ASP A 131 14.48 2.28 -7.08
C ASP A 131 13.99 0.98 -6.44
N LYS A 132 14.60 0.62 -5.30
CA LYS A 132 14.15 -0.48 -4.46
C LYS A 132 13.32 0.06 -3.33
N VAL A 133 12.11 -0.46 -3.19
CA VAL A 133 11.15 -0.10 -2.14
C VAL A 133 10.71 -1.35 -1.40
N THR A 134 10.25 -1.20 -0.16
CA THR A 134 9.65 -2.30 0.58
C THR A 134 8.14 -2.21 0.50
N VAL A 135 7.53 -3.27 -0.02
CA VAL A 135 6.07 -3.43 -0.04
C VAL A 135 5.65 -4.39 1.06
N VAL A 136 4.48 -4.13 1.63
CA VAL A 136 3.83 -4.98 2.62
C VAL A 136 2.57 -5.54 1.99
N TYR A 137 2.41 -6.86 1.99
CA TYR A 137 1.26 -7.57 1.41
C TYR A 137 0.79 -8.69 2.34
N MET A 138 -0.47 -9.10 2.22
CA MET A 138 -0.97 -10.28 2.93
C MET A 138 -0.69 -11.53 2.11
N LYS A 139 -0.14 -12.58 2.73
CA LYS A 139 0.20 -13.85 2.06
C LYS A 139 -1.01 -14.48 1.36
N GLU A 140 -2.18 -14.39 1.98
CA GLU A 140 -3.44 -14.96 1.46
C GLU A 140 -4.02 -14.13 0.30
N GLU A 141 -3.72 -12.83 0.24
CA GLU A 141 -4.20 -11.90 -0.79
C GLU A 141 -3.05 -10.99 -1.27
N PRO A 142 -2.08 -11.53 -2.01
CA PRO A 142 -0.88 -10.78 -2.42
C PRO A 142 -1.20 -9.66 -3.40
N THR A 143 -2.42 -9.59 -3.94
CA THR A 143 -2.89 -8.49 -4.81
C THR A 143 -3.11 -7.18 -4.05
N GLU A 144 -3.23 -7.23 -2.73
CA GLU A 144 -3.35 -6.06 -1.88
C GLU A 144 -2.00 -5.78 -1.19
N ALA A 145 -1.19 -4.94 -1.81
CA ALA A 145 0.05 -4.46 -1.21
C ALA A 145 0.04 -2.94 -1.02
N LYS A 146 0.84 -2.46 -0.07
CA LYS A 146 1.10 -1.04 0.18
C LYS A 146 2.59 -0.79 0.38
N LEU A 147 3.04 0.43 0.10
CA LEU A 147 4.39 0.85 0.47
C LEU A 147 4.52 0.93 1.99
N LEU A 148 5.58 0.33 2.54
CA LEU A 148 5.82 0.33 3.99
C LEU A 148 5.89 1.76 4.55
N GLU A 149 6.50 2.70 3.83
CA GLU A 149 6.63 4.10 4.24
C GLU A 149 5.30 4.88 4.27
N GLU A 150 4.25 4.39 3.61
CA GLU A 150 2.93 5.02 3.65
C GLU A 150 2.05 4.48 4.78
N LEU A 151 2.48 3.38 5.40
CA LEU A 151 1.84 2.80 6.57
C LEU A 151 2.39 3.36 7.89
N GLN A 152 3.59 3.98 7.87
CA GLN A 152 4.31 4.52 9.04
C GLN A 152 4.09 6.02 9.23
#